data_AF-A0A2T2UDE9-F1
#
_entry.id   AF-A0A2T2UDE9-F1
#
_cell.length_a   1.000
_cell.length_b   1.000
_cell.length_c   1.000
_cell.angle_alpha   90.00
_cell.angle_beta   90.00
_cell.angle_gamma   90.00
#
_symmetry.space_group_name_H-M   'P 1'
#
loop_
_entity.id
_entity.type
_entity.pdbx_description
1 polymer ?
#
loop_
_entity_poly.entity_id
_entity_poly.type
_entity_poly.pdbx_seq_one_letter_code
_entity_poly.pdbx_strand_id
1 'polypeptide(L)'
;MGAREQGLRARMEQLFRDTFPEVQRVVNPRSQMKTRLASLREGGDGADFVDLLSRAGGPVANAEGITLAGLEWRNERLQLELQATDLQVLDRLRERLSDNGLAAELERAERQGEQVAGAIRLQEASE
;
A
#
# COMPACT_ATOMS: atom_id res chain seq x y z
N MET A 1 -2.39 34.03 -8.58
CA MET A 1 -2.50 32.64 -8.11
C MET A 1 -2.27 32.65 -6.60
N GLY A 2 -3.32 32.68 -5.78
CA GLY A 2 -3.15 32.82 -4.33
C GLY A 2 -4.44 32.58 -3.53
N ALA A 3 -5.60 32.93 -4.11
CA ALA A 3 -6.90 32.68 -3.46
C ALA A 3 -7.29 31.19 -3.39
N ARG A 4 -6.93 30.38 -4.41
CA ARG A 4 -7.20 28.94 -4.42
C ARG A 4 -6.35 28.16 -3.41
N GLU A 5 -5.08 28.55 -3.25
CA GLU A 5 -4.17 27.94 -2.28
C GLU A 5 -4.55 28.29 -0.85
N GLN A 6 -5.01 29.53 -0.60
CA GLN A 6 -5.52 29.94 0.72
C GLN A 6 -6.82 29.21 1.08
N GLY A 7 -7.75 29.06 0.13
CA GLY A 7 -8.99 28.31 0.34
C GLY A 7 -8.74 26.82 0.63
N LEU A 8 -7.75 26.21 -0.03
CA LEU A 8 -7.37 24.82 0.23
C LEU A 8 -6.72 24.66 1.61
N ARG A 9 -5.88 25.61 2.04
CA ARG A 9 -5.28 25.63 3.38
C ARG A 9 -6.33 25.77 4.49
N ALA A 10 -7.31 26.66 4.30
CA ALA A 10 -8.39 26.85 5.27
C ALA A 10 -9.25 25.58 5.46
N ARG A 11 -9.57 24.89 4.37
CA ARG A 11 -10.31 23.61 4.42
C ARG A 11 -9.50 22.49 5.09
N MET A 12 -8.20 22.42 4.81
CA MET A 12 -7.30 21.46 5.48
C MET A 12 -7.18 21.73 6.98
N GLU A 13 -7.13 23.01 7.37
CA GLU A 13 -7.08 23.40 8.78
C GLU A 13 -8.39 23.07 9.52
N GLN A 14 -9.55 23.34 8.90
CA GLN A 14 -10.84 22.97 9.46
C GLN A 14 -10.96 21.46 9.65
N LEU A 15 -10.59 20.68 8.63
CA LEU A 15 -10.59 19.21 8.72
C LEU A 15 -9.64 18.71 9.81
N PHE A 16 -8.45 19.31 9.93
CA PHE A 16 -7.48 18.93 10.95
C PHE A 16 -7.97 19.20 12.38
N ARG A 17 -8.61 20.36 12.63
CA ARG A 17 -9.18 20.69 13.94
C ARG A 17 -10.38 19.82 14.30
N ASP A 18 -11.17 19.41 13.30
CA ASP A 18 -12.33 18.53 13.48
C ASP A 18 -11.90 17.10 13.86
N THR A 19 -10.86 16.59 13.20
CA THR A 19 -10.33 15.23 13.45
C THR A 19 -9.45 15.16 14.71
N PHE A 20 -8.76 16.25 15.09
CA PHE A 20 -7.84 16.30 16.24
C PHE A 20 -8.12 17.51 17.16
N PRO A 21 -9.26 17.52 17.87
CA PRO A 21 -9.69 18.66 18.68
C PRO A 21 -8.75 18.97 19.87
N GLU A 22 -7.90 18.03 20.25
CA GLU A 22 -6.89 18.19 21.31
C GLU A 22 -5.69 19.07 20.90
N VAL A 23 -5.50 19.35 19.61
CA VAL A 23 -4.34 20.10 19.10
C VAL A 23 -4.64 21.61 19.03
N GLN A 24 -4.18 22.34 20.04
CA GLN A 24 -4.49 23.77 20.21
C GLN A 24 -3.72 24.72 19.26
N ARG A 25 -2.58 24.30 18.69
CA ARG A 25 -1.74 25.16 17.84
C ARG A 25 -1.43 24.52 16.49
N VAL A 26 -2.09 25.02 15.45
CA VAL A 26 -1.90 24.57 14.06
C VAL A 26 -0.92 25.51 13.35
N VAL A 27 0.36 25.13 13.24
CA VAL A 27 1.42 25.93 12.60
C VAL A 27 1.60 25.55 11.13
N ASN A 28 1.75 24.25 10.88
CA ASN A 28 1.74 23.68 9.53
C ASN A 28 0.79 22.46 9.54
N PRO A 29 -0.49 22.65 9.15
CA PRO A 29 -1.50 21.60 9.27
C PRO A 29 -1.12 20.36 8.47
N ARG A 30 -0.46 20.52 7.32
CA ARG A 30 -0.06 19.37 6.48
C ARG A 30 1.02 18.52 7.13
N SER A 31 2.07 19.14 7.64
CA SER A 31 3.15 18.40 8.31
C SER A 31 2.68 17.76 9.62
N GLN A 32 1.83 18.46 10.40
CA GLN A 32 1.29 17.91 11.64
C GLN A 32 0.31 16.75 11.39
N MET A 33 -0.52 16.82 10.34
CA MET A 33 -1.34 15.71 9.89
C MET A 33 -0.47 14.51 9.52
N LYS A 34 0.59 14.72 8.73
CA LYS A 34 1.52 13.64 8.34
C LYS A 34 2.20 12.99 9.55
N THR A 35 2.69 13.79 10.51
CA THR A 35 3.32 13.27 11.73
C THR A 35 2.33 12.52 12.62
N ARG A 36 1.09 13.01 12.79
CA ARG A 36 0.09 12.31 13.60
C ARG A 36 -0.39 11.02 12.94
N LEU A 37 -0.58 11.03 11.61
CA LEU A 37 -0.86 9.81 10.85
C LEU A 37 0.29 8.81 10.95
N ALA A 38 1.55 9.27 10.93
CA ALA A 38 2.71 8.42 11.17
C ALA A 38 2.72 7.84 12.60
N SER A 39 2.45 8.64 13.63
CA SER A 39 2.39 8.15 15.01
C SER A 39 1.18 7.26 15.30
N LEU A 40 0.07 7.42 14.58
CA LEU A 40 -1.07 6.49 14.60
C LEU A 40 -0.72 5.19 13.88
N ARG A 41 0.18 5.23 12.89
CA ARG A 41 0.72 4.07 12.17
C ARG A 41 1.74 3.29 13.01
N GLU A 42 2.58 4.00 13.77
CA GLU A 42 3.48 3.43 14.80
C GLU A 42 2.72 2.72 15.95
N GLY A 43 1.39 2.87 16.04
CA GLY A 43 0.55 2.29 17.09
C GLY A 43 0.21 0.80 16.95
N GLY A 44 0.59 0.13 15.85
CA GLY A 44 0.48 -1.33 15.76
C GLY A 44 0.62 -1.92 14.35
N ASP A 45 1.10 -3.18 14.31
CA ASP A 45 1.30 -4.09 13.16
C ASP A 45 0.28 -3.97 12.01
N GLY A 46 -0.96 -3.59 12.30
CA GLY A 46 -2.02 -3.46 11.31
C GLY A 46 -1.91 -2.26 10.37
N ALA A 47 -1.20 -1.20 10.75
CA ALA A 47 -1.14 0.02 9.94
C ALA A 47 -0.18 -0.12 8.74
N ASP A 48 0.89 -0.89 8.88
CA ASP A 48 1.83 -1.23 7.80
C ASP A 48 1.22 -2.27 6.86
N PHE A 49 0.47 -3.23 7.40
CA PHE A 49 -0.34 -4.15 6.60
C PHE A 49 -1.35 -3.42 5.69
N VAL A 50 -2.13 -2.48 6.25
CA VAL A 50 -3.14 -1.73 5.47
C VAL A 50 -2.48 -0.87 4.40
N ASP A 51 -1.32 -0.28 4.69
CA ASP A 51 -0.57 0.51 3.73
C ASP A 51 -0.06 -0.34 2.55
N LEU A 52 0.59 -1.48 2.84
CA LEU A 52 1.06 -2.43 1.81
C LEU A 52 -0.09 -2.97 0.97
N LEU A 53 -1.20 -3.34 1.61
CA LEU A 53 -2.39 -3.84 0.91
C LEU A 53 -2.99 -2.77 0.00
N SER A 54 -3.04 -1.51 0.45
CA SER A 54 -3.58 -0.40 -0.35
C SER A 54 -2.77 -0.13 -1.62
N ARG A 55 -1.44 -0.25 -1.54
CA ARG A 55 -0.54 -0.11 -2.70
C ARG A 55 -0.59 -1.33 -3.63
N ALA A 56 -0.76 -2.53 -3.07
CA ALA A 56 -0.81 -3.77 -3.84
C ALA A 56 -2.17 -4.01 -4.54
N GLY A 57 -3.27 -3.51 -3.97
CA GLY A 57 -4.62 -3.80 -4.43
C GLY A 57 -4.89 -3.39 -5.87
N GLY A 58 -4.43 -2.21 -6.29
CA GLY A 58 -4.58 -1.74 -7.67
C GLY A 58 -3.88 -2.63 -8.69
N PRO A 59 -2.55 -2.85 -8.58
CA PRO A 59 -1.80 -3.74 -9.46
C PRO A 59 -2.38 -5.14 -9.57
N VAL A 60 -2.81 -5.74 -8.45
CA VAL A 60 -3.39 -7.10 -8.42
C VAL A 60 -4.77 -7.12 -9.07
N ALA A 61 -5.65 -6.16 -8.76
CA ALA A 61 -7.01 -6.12 -9.31
C ALA A 61 -7.05 -5.86 -10.83
N ASN A 62 -6.03 -5.19 -11.38
CA ASN A 62 -5.89 -4.89 -12.80
C ASN A 62 -4.96 -5.87 -13.54
N ALA A 63 -4.51 -6.94 -12.90
CA ALA A 63 -3.67 -7.95 -13.54
C ALA A 63 -4.54 -8.99 -14.26
N GLU A 64 -4.59 -8.90 -15.59
CA GLU A 64 -5.22 -9.92 -16.42
C GLU A 64 -4.48 -11.25 -16.32
N GLY A 65 -5.23 -12.34 -16.25
CA GLY A 65 -4.65 -13.68 -16.13
C GLY A 65 -4.10 -13.99 -14.73
N ILE A 66 -4.44 -13.20 -13.71
CA ILE A 66 -4.14 -13.47 -12.30
C ILE A 66 -5.43 -13.59 -11.49
N THR A 67 -5.44 -14.57 -10.57
CA THR A 67 -6.43 -14.72 -9.52
C THR A 67 -5.73 -14.75 -8.17
N LEU A 68 -6.18 -13.93 -7.22
CA LEU A 68 -5.70 -13.98 -5.84
C LEU A 68 -6.35 -15.16 -5.11
N ALA A 69 -5.53 -16.12 -4.70
CA ALA A 69 -5.96 -17.33 -3.98
C ALA A 69 -5.92 -17.14 -2.45
N GLY A 70 -5.01 -16.32 -1.96
CA GLY A 70 -4.81 -16.11 -0.53
C GLY A 70 -3.91 -14.93 -0.23
N LEU A 71 -3.96 -14.47 1.02
CA LEU A 71 -3.06 -13.45 1.54
C LEU A 71 -2.66 -13.82 2.96
N GLU A 72 -1.40 -13.57 3.30
CA GLU A 72 -0.83 -13.88 4.61
C GLU A 72 0.05 -12.72 5.08
N TRP A 73 -0.18 -12.26 6.30
CA TRP A 73 0.65 -11.24 6.96
C TRP A 73 1.46 -11.87 8.09
N ARG A 74 2.78 -11.85 7.99
CA ARG A 74 3.69 -12.31 9.05
C ARG A 74 5.00 -11.55 9.01
N ASN A 75 5.53 -11.22 10.19
CA ASN A 75 6.85 -10.59 10.34
C ASN A 75 7.00 -9.34 9.44
N GLU A 76 5.99 -8.46 9.45
CA GLU A 76 5.96 -7.21 8.67
C GLU A 76 6.03 -7.42 7.15
N ARG A 77 5.61 -8.60 6.67
CA ARG A 77 5.58 -8.96 5.26
C ARG A 77 4.23 -9.47 4.85
N LEU A 78 3.78 -9.01 3.68
CA LEU A 78 2.56 -9.46 3.04
C LEU A 78 2.91 -10.46 1.95
N GLN A 79 2.47 -11.70 2.09
CA GLN A 79 2.57 -12.72 1.06
C GLN A 79 1.24 -12.83 0.32
N LEU A 80 1.30 -12.77 -1.01
CA LEU A 80 0.17 -12.98 -1.90
C LEU A 80 0.29 -14.37 -2.54
N GLU A 81 -0.71 -15.22 -2.34
CA GLU A 81 -0.83 -16.49 -3.05
C GLU A 81 -1.68 -16.29 -4.30
N LEU A 82 -1.14 -16.64 -5.46
CA LEU A 82 -1.67 -16.28 -6.76
C LEU A 82 -1.83 -17.53 -7.64
N GLN A 83 -2.85 -17.52 -8.49
CA GLN A 83 -2.96 -18.40 -9.64
C GLN A 83 -2.84 -17.55 -10.91
N ALA A 84 -1.94 -17.91 -11.79
CA ALA A 84 -1.68 -17.20 -13.03
C ALA A 84 -1.78 -18.12 -14.25
N THR A 85 -2.06 -17.57 -15.42
CA THR A 85 -2.06 -18.33 -16.68
C THR A 85 -0.66 -18.85 -17.03
N ASP A 86 0.37 -18.09 -16.68
CA ASP A 86 1.77 -18.42 -16.93
C ASP A 86 2.71 -17.60 -16.03
N LEU A 87 3.99 -17.96 -16.06
CA LEU A 87 5.03 -17.31 -15.27
C LEU A 87 5.24 -15.83 -15.67
N GLN A 88 5.06 -15.49 -16.95
CA GLN A 88 5.31 -14.12 -17.45
C GLN A 88 4.26 -13.15 -16.92
N VAL A 89 3.05 -13.62 -16.60
CA VAL A 89 2.04 -12.80 -15.91
C VAL A 89 2.47 -12.49 -14.47
N LEU A 90 3.01 -13.48 -13.74
CA LEU A 90 3.52 -13.28 -12.37
C LEU A 90 4.67 -12.27 -12.33
N ASP A 91 5.62 -12.39 -13.26
CA ASP A 91 6.73 -11.43 -13.36
C ASP A 91 6.25 -10.01 -13.67
N ARG A 92 5.32 -9.85 -14.61
CA ARG A 92 4.72 -8.53 -14.90
C ARG A 92 3.99 -7.93 -13.70
N LEU A 93 3.30 -8.75 -12.90
CA LEU A 93 2.69 -8.27 -11.67
C LEU A 93 3.75 -7.85 -10.64
N ARG A 94 4.80 -8.66 -10.45
CA ARG A 94 5.93 -8.33 -9.57
C ARG A 94 6.54 -6.97 -9.93
N GLU A 95 6.80 -6.73 -11.21
CA GLU A 95 7.33 -5.45 -11.71
C GLU A 95 6.37 -4.29 -11.42
N ARG A 96 5.07 -4.44 -11.69
CA ARG A 96 4.08 -3.40 -11.38
C ARG A 96 3.99 -3.09 -9.88
N LEU A 97 4.14 -4.10 -9.02
CA LEU A 97 4.17 -3.91 -7.57
C LEU A 97 5.42 -3.12 -7.16
N SER A 98 6.57 -3.42 -7.76
CA SER A 98 7.80 -2.64 -7.58
C SER A 98 7.67 -1.19 -8.05
N ASP A 99 7.01 -0.96 -9.20
CA ASP A 99 6.73 0.39 -9.70
C ASP A 99 5.82 1.20 -8.76
N ASN A 100 5.04 0.52 -7.90
CA ASN A 100 4.21 1.15 -6.86
C ASN A 100 4.97 1.36 -5.54
N GLY A 101 6.31 1.27 -5.56
CA GLY A 101 7.15 1.54 -4.40
C GLY A 101 7.10 0.44 -3.34
N LEU A 102 6.80 -0.80 -3.74
CA LEU A 102 6.85 -1.98 -2.89
C LEU A 102 8.11 -2.79 -3.21
N ALA A 103 8.78 -3.35 -2.22
CA ALA A 103 9.77 -4.38 -2.50
C ALA A 103 9.04 -5.70 -2.76
N ALA A 104 8.91 -6.07 -4.04
CA ALA A 104 8.19 -7.27 -4.49
C ALA A 104 9.15 -8.38 -4.94
N GLU A 105 9.02 -9.56 -4.34
CA GLU A 105 9.84 -10.74 -4.62
C GLU A 105 8.95 -11.93 -4.97
N LEU A 106 9.24 -12.61 -6.09
CA LEU A 106 8.57 -13.86 -6.47
C LEU A 106 9.27 -15.01 -5.75
N GLU A 107 8.62 -15.59 -4.74
CA GLU A 107 9.19 -16.65 -3.91
C GLU A 107 8.97 -18.04 -4.48
N ARG A 108 7.80 -18.24 -5.11
CA ARG A 108 7.40 -19.52 -5.68
C ARG A 108 6.70 -19.27 -7.00
N ALA A 109 6.99 -20.12 -7.97
CA ALA A 109 6.17 -20.29 -9.16
C ALA A 109 6.25 -21.74 -9.63
N GLU A 110 5.15 -22.46 -9.52
CA GLU A 110 5.07 -23.87 -9.87
C GLU A 110 3.90 -24.12 -10.83
N ARG A 111 4.11 -24.94 -11.86
CA ARG A 111 3.06 -25.31 -12.79
C ARG A 111 2.09 -26.28 -12.12
N GLN A 112 0.83 -25.92 -12.07
CA GLN A 112 -0.26 -26.73 -11.54
C GLN A 112 -1.31 -26.94 -12.65
N GLY A 113 -1.14 -28.04 -13.39
CA GLY A 113 -1.96 -28.31 -14.58
C GLY A 113 -1.72 -27.28 -15.68
N GLU A 114 -2.79 -26.61 -16.10
CA GLU A 114 -2.76 -25.57 -17.14
C GLU A 114 -2.41 -24.17 -16.59
N GLN A 115 -2.33 -24.01 -15.27
CA GLN A 115 -2.02 -22.73 -14.60
C GLN A 115 -0.68 -22.80 -13.85
N VAL A 116 -0.24 -21.65 -13.35
CA VAL A 116 0.93 -21.49 -12.51
C VAL A 116 0.50 -20.97 -11.15
N ALA A 117 0.77 -21.72 -10.09
CA ALA A 117 0.63 -21.27 -8.72
C ALA A 117 1.87 -20.46 -8.32
N GLY A 118 1.66 -19.22 -7.89
CA GLY A 118 2.71 -18.28 -7.54
C GLY A 118 2.58 -17.77 -6.10
N ALA A 119 3.71 -17.36 -5.51
CA ALA A 119 3.72 -16.60 -4.26
C ALA A 119 4.60 -15.37 -4.44
N ILE A 120 4.03 -14.19 -4.23
CA ILE A 120 4.77 -12.91 -4.24
C ILE A 120 4.79 -12.34 -2.83
N ARG A 121 5.98 -12.08 -2.31
CA ARG A 121 6.20 -11.40 -1.04
C ARG A 121 6.35 -9.90 -1.27
N LEU A 122 5.71 -9.13 -0.40
CA LEU A 122 5.72 -7.69 -0.37
C LEU A 122 6.21 -7.19 0.97
N GLN A 123 7.06 -6.17 0.92
CA GLN A 123 7.52 -5.40 2.06
C GLN A 123 7.71 -3.93 1.64
N GLU A 124 7.91 -3.04 2.61
CA GLU A 124 8.27 -1.66 2.28
C GLU A 124 9.58 -1.63 1.49
N ALA A 125 9.62 -0.85 0.41
CA ALA A 125 10.85 -0.62 -0.31
C ALA A 125 11.83 0.11 0.63
N SER A 126 12.95 -0.55 0.93
CA SER A 126 14.04 0.08 1.68
C SER A 126 14.70 1.13 0.79
N GLU A 127 14.63 2.40 1.18
CA GLU A 127 15.37 3.52 0.58
C GLU A 127 16.90 3.36 0.72
#